data_AF-W2KJA5-F1
#
_entry.id   AF-W2KJA5-F1
#
_cell.length_a   1.000
_cell.length_b   1.000
_cell.length_c   1.000
_cell.angle_alpha   90.00
_cell.angle_beta   90.00
_cell.angle_gamma   90.00
#
_symmetry.space_group_name_H-M   'P 1'
#
loop_
_entity.id
_entity.type
_entity.pdbx_description
1 polymer ?
#
loop_
_entity_poly.entity_id
_entity_poly.type
_entity_poly.pdbx_seq_one_letter_code
_entity_poly.pdbx_strand_id
1 'polypeptide(L)'
;MHLKELTGFHGKYRKLWNLCLKVLDLVMQTFVLHKMLEEGIPVNLTVAFAGFIALNSISTAIAILGGKHTALAEVLIDSLFDLGATVLLPIVLLAYCSYTFDYDHDTFHIYMELMPVGSFERRARMFGNPTEIELFRVSFGSLRIRSVPDLLLRIGMNLGFSYRFKRVVEVLIQIQTEHVKSYQKSVPRSISLLFATFGVGILVVTYQAITMSQAICKPHPECVVYAYRLKHSEFCPCKALVNGNRAPKTYYEWTHPVDATDMVKALAAAGTLETLQLINRQLTVFPDELRGCHNLKYLSIVNCAIEELPVWANEFHKLEFLQIEGKVGSNNL
;
A
#
# COMPACT_ATOMS: atom_id res chain seq x y z
N MET A 1 -10.08 41.83 -7.19
CA MET A 1 -11.55 41.75 -7.00
C MET A 1 -12.06 40.31 -7.18
N HIS A 2 -11.77 39.62 -8.29
CA HIS A 2 -12.24 38.24 -8.54
C HIS A 2 -11.78 37.16 -7.54
N LEU A 3 -10.54 37.20 -7.02
CA LEU A 3 -10.09 36.17 -6.07
C LEU A 3 -10.92 36.18 -4.77
N LYS A 4 -11.29 37.37 -4.25
CA LYS A 4 -12.14 37.52 -3.06
C LYS A 4 -13.57 37.02 -3.30
N GLU A 5 -14.10 37.14 -4.51
CA GLU A 5 -15.43 36.62 -4.86
C GLU A 5 -15.46 35.08 -5.00
N LEU A 6 -14.32 34.49 -5.36
CA LEU A 6 -14.16 33.05 -5.52
C LEU A 6 -13.82 32.35 -4.20
N THR A 7 -12.83 32.86 -3.47
CA THR A 7 -12.29 32.21 -2.26
C THR A 7 -12.82 32.82 -0.97
N GLY A 8 -13.39 34.03 -1.00
CA GLY A 8 -13.91 34.70 0.19
C GLY A 8 -15.08 33.96 0.84
N PHE A 9 -15.24 34.14 2.16
CA PHE A 9 -16.30 33.49 2.93
C PHE A 9 -17.72 33.90 2.47
N HIS A 10 -17.89 35.20 2.18
CA HIS A 10 -19.08 35.80 1.58
C HIS A 10 -19.01 35.81 0.03
N GLY A 11 -18.02 35.12 -0.53
CA GLY A 11 -17.82 35.04 -1.98
C GLY A 11 -19.01 34.35 -2.65
N LYS A 12 -19.51 34.97 -3.72
CA LYS A 12 -20.65 34.46 -4.51
C LYS A 12 -20.42 33.02 -4.98
N TYR A 13 -19.16 32.65 -5.26
CA TYR A 13 -18.76 31.35 -5.82
C TYR A 13 -18.06 30.42 -4.81
N ARG A 14 -18.11 30.71 -3.52
CA ARG A 14 -17.46 29.89 -2.48
C ARG A 14 -17.83 28.41 -2.55
N LYS A 15 -19.12 28.07 -2.72
CA LYS A 15 -19.56 26.68 -2.75
C LYS A 15 -18.98 25.92 -3.94
N LEU A 16 -18.83 26.58 -5.09
CA LEU A 16 -18.17 26.03 -6.25
C LEU A 16 -16.66 25.84 -6.00
N TRP A 17 -16.01 26.79 -5.33
CA TRP A 17 -14.60 26.66 -4.96
C TRP A 17 -14.35 25.48 -3.99
N ASN A 18 -15.17 25.34 -2.96
CA ASN A 18 -15.12 24.20 -2.04
C ASN A 18 -15.32 22.87 -2.80
N LEU A 19 -16.26 22.82 -3.75
CA LEU A 19 -16.47 21.66 -4.60
C LEU A 19 -15.22 21.31 -5.42
N CYS A 20 -14.56 22.29 -6.04
CA CYS A 20 -13.33 22.07 -6.80
C CYS A 20 -12.20 21.50 -5.91
N LEU A 21 -12.02 22.08 -4.71
CA LEU A 21 -11.06 21.55 -3.73
C LEU A 21 -11.41 20.14 -3.28
N LYS A 22 -12.70 19.79 -3.25
CA LYS A 22 -13.14 18.44 -2.93
C LYS A 22 -12.82 17.44 -4.03
N VAL A 23 -13.02 17.82 -5.29
CA VAL A 23 -12.64 16.98 -6.44
C VAL A 23 -11.14 16.71 -6.41
N LEU A 24 -10.31 17.72 -6.19
CA LEU A 24 -8.85 17.55 -6.10
C LEU A 24 -8.45 16.61 -4.96
N ASP A 25 -9.08 16.74 -3.79
CA ASP A 25 -8.86 15.86 -2.64
C ASP A 25 -9.25 14.40 -2.96
N LEU A 26 -10.46 14.15 -3.48
CA LEU A 26 -10.89 12.81 -3.86
C LEU A 26 -10.00 12.18 -4.93
N VAL A 27 -9.48 12.97 -5.88
CA VAL A 27 -8.50 12.50 -6.88
C VAL A 27 -7.22 12.05 -6.18
N MET A 28 -6.64 12.87 -5.29
CA MET A 28 -5.45 12.51 -4.52
C MET A 28 -5.68 11.25 -3.67
N GLN A 29 -6.80 11.17 -2.95
CA GLN A 29 -7.15 9.99 -2.16
C GLN A 29 -7.32 8.73 -3.03
N THR A 30 -7.88 8.87 -4.23
CA THR A 30 -8.01 7.77 -5.20
C THR A 30 -6.64 7.29 -5.67
N PHE A 31 -5.68 8.19 -5.91
CA PHE A 31 -4.30 7.80 -6.21
C PHE A 31 -3.65 7.03 -5.06
N VAL A 32 -3.87 7.45 -3.81
CA VAL A 32 -3.40 6.70 -2.62
C VAL A 32 -4.02 5.30 -2.59
N LEU A 33 -5.34 5.18 -2.79
CA LEU A 33 -6.03 3.89 -2.79
C LEU A 33 -5.53 2.98 -3.93
N HIS A 34 -5.34 3.52 -5.13
CA HIS A 34 -4.79 2.77 -6.25
C HIS A 34 -3.38 2.24 -5.95
N LYS A 35 -2.55 3.07 -5.31
CA LYS A 35 -1.22 2.65 -4.85
C LYS A 35 -1.31 1.53 -3.80
N MET A 36 -2.21 1.65 -2.82
CA MET A 36 -2.44 0.58 -1.82
C MET A 36 -2.86 -0.74 -2.48
N LEU A 37 -3.70 -0.66 -3.51
CA LEU A 37 -4.14 -1.82 -4.28
C LEU A 37 -2.96 -2.46 -5.03
N GLU A 38 -2.14 -1.66 -5.68
CA GLU A 38 -1.01 -2.12 -6.49
C GLU A 38 0.17 -2.64 -5.65
N GLU A 39 0.39 -2.07 -4.46
CA GLU A 39 1.44 -2.54 -3.53
C GLU A 39 1.03 -3.80 -2.76
N GLY A 40 -0.26 -4.16 -2.73
CA GLY A 40 -0.74 -5.34 -2.02
C GLY A 40 -0.92 -5.12 -0.51
N ILE A 41 -1.32 -3.92 -0.10
CA ILE A 41 -1.58 -3.59 1.31
C ILE A 41 -2.70 -4.49 1.87
N PRO A 42 -2.62 -4.94 3.14
CA PRO A 42 -3.61 -5.85 3.73
C PRO A 42 -5.07 -5.43 3.47
N VAL A 43 -5.89 -6.41 3.09
CA VAL A 43 -7.28 -6.20 2.62
C VAL A 43 -8.09 -5.33 3.56
N ASN A 44 -8.00 -5.56 4.87
CA ASN A 44 -8.76 -4.82 5.87
C ASN A 44 -8.47 -3.32 5.83
N LEU A 45 -7.20 -2.94 5.68
CA LEU A 45 -6.77 -1.54 5.61
C LEU A 45 -7.21 -0.89 4.30
N THR A 46 -7.06 -1.61 3.19
CA THR A 46 -7.44 -1.12 1.85
C THR A 46 -8.95 -0.92 1.73
N VAL A 47 -9.77 -1.86 2.23
CA VAL A 47 -11.22 -1.73 2.26
C VAL A 47 -11.67 -0.62 3.20
N ALA A 48 -11.05 -0.49 4.38
CA ALA A 48 -11.34 0.61 5.31
C ALA A 48 -11.07 1.97 4.67
N PHE A 49 -9.96 2.11 3.93
CA PHE A 49 -9.62 3.35 3.25
C PHE A 49 -10.54 3.64 2.05
N ALA A 50 -10.97 2.62 1.29
CA ALA A 50 -12.00 2.80 0.27
C ALA A 50 -13.35 3.23 0.88
N GLY A 51 -13.73 2.65 2.01
CA GLY A 51 -14.87 3.08 2.83
C GLY A 51 -14.76 4.53 3.26
N PHE A 52 -13.59 4.94 3.72
CA PHE A 52 -13.30 6.33 4.08
C PHE A 52 -13.49 7.30 2.90
N ILE A 53 -12.98 6.98 1.71
CA ILE A 53 -13.16 7.79 0.49
C ILE A 53 -14.64 7.85 0.09
N ALA A 54 -15.36 6.73 0.19
CA ALA A 54 -16.79 6.67 -0.14
C ALA A 54 -17.60 7.55 0.82
N LEU A 55 -17.33 7.49 2.12
CA LEU A 55 -17.96 8.37 3.12
C LEU A 55 -17.63 9.84 2.86
N ASN A 56 -16.38 10.14 2.49
CA ASN A 56 -15.92 11.49 2.14
C ASN A 56 -16.74 12.06 0.97
N SER A 57 -16.95 11.25 -0.07
CA SER A 57 -17.74 11.63 -1.25
C SER A 57 -19.24 11.74 -0.97
N ILE A 58 -19.82 10.76 -0.27
CA ILE A 58 -21.26 10.74 0.08
C ILE A 58 -21.59 11.91 1.01
N SER A 59 -20.70 12.26 1.94
CA SER A 59 -20.86 13.44 2.80
C SER A 59 -21.05 14.72 1.97
N THR A 60 -20.27 14.90 0.90
CA THR A 60 -20.44 16.01 -0.04
C THR A 60 -21.75 15.93 -0.81
N ALA A 61 -22.16 14.74 -1.25
CA ALA A 61 -23.45 14.54 -1.92
C ALA A 61 -24.63 14.97 -1.03
N ILE A 62 -24.60 14.58 0.25
CA ILE A 62 -25.59 14.96 1.27
C ILE A 62 -25.56 16.47 1.50
N ALA A 63 -24.37 17.09 1.60
CA ALA A 63 -24.24 18.52 1.80
C ALA A 63 -24.87 19.34 0.65
N ILE A 64 -24.71 18.89 -0.60
CA ILE A 64 -25.33 19.51 -1.79
C ILE A 64 -26.86 19.43 -1.74
N LEU A 65 -27.42 18.29 -1.29
CA LEU A 65 -28.87 18.09 -1.20
C LEU A 65 -29.50 18.82 -0.03
N GLY A 66 -28.84 18.79 1.13
CA GLY A 66 -29.34 19.30 2.40
C GLY A 66 -29.49 20.82 2.42
N GLY A 67 -28.65 21.56 1.67
CA GLY A 67 -28.73 23.01 1.45
C GLY A 67 -28.67 23.91 2.71
N LYS A 68 -28.75 23.32 3.91
CA LYS A 68 -28.92 23.96 5.21
C LYS A 68 -27.67 23.89 6.10
N HIS A 69 -26.58 23.27 5.63
CA HIS A 69 -25.36 23.24 6.43
C HIS A 69 -24.79 24.64 6.59
N THR A 70 -24.34 24.93 7.81
CA THR A 70 -23.59 26.15 8.05
C THR A 70 -22.25 26.06 7.31
N ALA A 71 -21.78 27.20 6.85
CA ALA A 71 -20.46 27.37 6.26
C ALA A 71 -19.31 26.77 7.11
N LEU A 72 -19.47 26.76 8.44
CA LEU A 72 -18.52 26.14 9.37
C LEU A 72 -18.59 24.61 9.29
N ALA A 73 -19.79 24.03 9.34
CA ALA A 73 -19.97 22.59 9.32
C ALA A 73 -19.42 21.96 8.03
N GLU A 74 -19.66 22.58 6.87
CA GLU A 74 -19.12 22.10 5.58
C GLU A 74 -17.59 22.04 5.60
N VAL A 75 -16.92 23.14 5.99
CA VAL A 75 -15.45 23.21 5.98
C VAL A 75 -14.84 22.32 7.06
N LEU A 76 -15.48 22.21 8.23
CA LEU A 76 -15.01 21.35 9.32
C LEU A 76 -15.03 19.87 8.92
N ILE A 77 -16.14 19.41 8.34
CA ILE A 77 -16.27 18.02 7.87
C ILE A 77 -15.19 17.72 6.82
N ASP A 78 -15.02 18.62 5.85
CA ASP A 78 -13.99 18.49 4.82
C ASP A 78 -12.57 18.47 5.41
N SER A 79 -12.28 19.26 6.45
CA SER A 79 -11.00 19.23 7.16
C SER A 79 -10.76 17.94 7.95
N LEU A 80 -11.80 17.31 8.50
CA LEU A 80 -11.68 16.05 9.21
C LEU A 80 -11.30 14.90 8.28
N PHE A 81 -11.86 14.88 7.06
CA PHE A 81 -11.45 13.90 6.04
C PHE A 81 -10.03 14.15 5.55
N ASP A 82 -9.62 15.40 5.34
CA ASP A 82 -8.24 15.70 4.97
C ASP A 82 -7.25 15.25 6.06
N LEU A 83 -7.56 15.53 7.33
CA LEU A 83 -6.77 15.08 8.48
C LEU A 83 -6.70 13.54 8.55
N GLY A 84 -7.83 12.86 8.32
CA GLY A 84 -7.91 11.41 8.30
C GLY A 84 -7.00 10.80 7.24
N ALA A 85 -7.04 11.31 6.02
CA ALA A 85 -6.22 10.80 4.92
C ALA A 85 -4.72 11.14 5.09
N THR A 86 -4.40 12.33 5.59
CA THR A 86 -3.00 12.81 5.68
C THR A 86 -2.25 12.30 6.91
N VAL A 87 -2.92 12.25 8.06
CA VAL A 87 -2.29 11.99 9.36
C VAL A 87 -2.73 10.65 9.92
N LEU A 88 -4.04 10.36 9.93
CA LEU A 88 -4.55 9.16 10.58
C LEU A 88 -4.19 7.89 9.81
N LEU A 89 -4.28 7.89 8.48
CA LEU A 89 -3.92 6.72 7.66
C LEU A 89 -2.47 6.24 7.92
N PRO A 90 -1.43 7.10 7.87
CA PRO A 90 -0.07 6.70 8.24
C PRO A 90 0.05 6.13 9.65
N ILE A 91 -0.62 6.74 10.64
CA ILE A 91 -0.60 6.27 12.03
C ILE A 91 -1.22 4.87 12.14
N VAL A 92 -2.37 4.66 11.48
CA VAL A 92 -3.06 3.35 11.46
C VAL A 92 -2.20 2.29 10.78
N LEU A 93 -1.53 2.62 9.68
CA LEU A 93 -0.59 1.72 9.01
C LEU A 93 0.60 1.35 9.91
N LEU A 94 1.17 2.32 10.64
CA LEU A 94 2.25 2.06 11.60
C LEU A 94 1.78 1.20 12.77
N ALA A 95 0.60 1.49 13.32
CA ALA A 95 0.00 0.70 14.40
C ALA A 95 -0.30 -0.74 13.95
N TYR A 96 -0.80 -0.92 12.73
CA TYR A 96 -0.98 -2.24 12.12
C TYR A 96 0.34 -2.99 11.99
N CYS A 97 1.39 -2.32 11.50
CA CYS A 97 2.73 -2.91 11.40
C CYS A 97 3.26 -3.34 12.76
N SER A 98 3.09 -2.52 13.81
CA SER A 98 3.56 -2.86 15.16
C SER A 98 2.77 -4.00 15.82
N TYR A 99 1.50 -4.16 15.47
CA TYR A 99 0.66 -5.22 16.03
C TYR A 99 0.81 -6.56 15.29
N THR A 100 1.10 -6.51 14.00
CA THR A 100 1.16 -7.71 13.15
C THR A 100 2.56 -8.32 13.11
N PHE A 101 3.61 -7.51 13.27
CA PHE A 101 4.98 -8.00 13.29
C PHE A 101 5.33 -8.49 14.70
N ASP A 102 5.34 -9.81 14.88
CA ASP A 102 5.82 -10.42 16.11
C ASP A 102 7.22 -10.98 15.89
N TYR A 103 8.12 -10.62 16.79
CA TYR A 103 9.49 -11.13 16.79
C TYR A 103 9.73 -11.73 18.15
N ASP A 104 9.98 -13.04 18.20
CA ASP A 104 10.26 -13.73 19.44
C ASP A 104 11.64 -13.31 19.97
N HIS A 105 11.63 -12.30 20.83
CA HIS A 105 12.82 -11.72 21.42
C HIS A 105 13.51 -12.70 22.37
N ASP A 106 12.76 -13.58 23.04
CA ASP A 106 13.30 -14.55 23.99
C ASP A 106 14.07 -15.65 23.25
N THR A 107 13.44 -16.24 22.23
CA THR A 107 14.10 -17.21 21.36
C THR A 107 15.31 -16.60 20.65
N PHE A 108 15.21 -15.36 20.20
CA PHE A 108 16.34 -14.69 19.56
C PHE A 108 17.49 -14.38 20.52
N HIS A 109 17.20 -14.06 21.79
CA HIS A 109 18.23 -13.84 22.80
C HIS A 109 19.14 -15.06 22.97
N ILE A 110 18.55 -16.27 22.95
CA ILE A 110 19.30 -17.53 22.98
C ILE A 110 20.21 -17.65 21.75
N TYR A 111 19.71 -17.32 20.56
CA TYR A 111 20.55 -17.33 19.35
C TYR A 111 21.68 -16.29 19.40
N MET A 112 21.47 -15.13 20.04
CA MET A 112 22.52 -14.12 20.18
C MET A 112 23.71 -14.62 21.00
N GLU A 113 23.50 -15.45 22.02
CA GLU A 113 24.59 -16.05 22.80
C GLU A 113 25.47 -16.99 21.96
N LEU A 114 24.89 -17.61 20.94
CA LEU A 114 25.57 -18.54 20.03
C LEU A 114 26.21 -17.86 18.82
N MET A 115 25.85 -16.60 18.54
CA MET A 115 26.25 -15.91 17.32
C MET A 115 27.63 -15.24 17.47
N PRO A 116 28.48 -15.28 16.42
CA PRO A 116 29.71 -14.50 16.38
C PRO A 116 29.43 -13.01 16.53
N VAL A 117 30.31 -12.31 17.24
CA VAL A 117 30.25 -10.85 17.44
C VAL A 117 30.14 -10.14 16.08
N GLY A 118 29.20 -9.20 15.96
CA GLY A 118 28.96 -8.44 14.73
C GLY A 118 28.06 -9.12 13.69
N SER A 119 27.52 -10.30 13.97
CA SER A 119 26.62 -10.99 13.02
C SER A 119 25.12 -10.75 13.21
N PHE A 120 24.76 -9.93 14.20
CA PHE A 120 23.39 -9.54 14.55
C PHE A 120 22.59 -9.02 13.34
N GLU A 121 23.08 -7.97 12.67
CA GLU A 121 22.32 -7.24 11.65
C GLU A 121 21.97 -8.12 10.43
N ARG A 122 22.87 -9.05 10.08
CA ARG A 122 22.71 -9.92 8.91
C ARG A 122 21.83 -11.13 9.19
N ARG A 123 21.84 -11.65 10.42
CA ARG A 123 21.12 -12.89 10.78
C ARG A 123 19.78 -12.66 11.46
N ALA A 124 19.53 -11.54 12.13
CA ALA A 124 18.25 -11.28 12.81
C ALA A 124 17.03 -11.48 11.90
N ARG A 125 17.11 -11.01 10.63
CA ARG A 125 16.03 -11.16 9.65
C ARG A 125 15.73 -12.62 9.27
N MET A 126 16.69 -13.53 9.42
CA MET A 126 16.49 -14.95 9.12
C MET A 126 15.61 -15.65 10.16
N PHE A 127 15.50 -15.08 11.37
CA PHE A 127 14.76 -15.68 12.48
C PHE A 127 13.30 -15.22 12.55
N GLY A 128 12.99 -13.97 12.18
CA GLY A 128 11.59 -13.47 12.18
C GLY A 128 10.74 -14.09 11.07
N ASN A 129 9.43 -14.26 11.27
CA ASN A 129 8.54 -14.87 10.27
C ASN A 129 8.64 -14.14 8.91
N PRO A 130 9.00 -14.82 7.81
CA PRO A 130 9.31 -14.14 6.56
C PRO A 130 8.07 -13.49 5.94
N THR A 131 6.90 -14.08 6.17
CA THR A 131 5.60 -13.52 5.77
C THR A 131 5.31 -12.20 6.49
N GLU A 132 5.51 -12.16 7.81
CA GLU A 132 5.27 -10.96 8.61
C GLU A 132 6.29 -9.86 8.31
N ILE A 133 7.57 -10.22 8.13
CA ILE A 133 8.61 -9.29 7.68
C ILE A 133 8.19 -8.64 6.36
N GLU A 134 7.68 -9.43 5.42
CA GLU A 134 7.33 -8.91 4.10
C GLU A 134 6.08 -8.03 4.14
N LEU A 135 5.06 -8.42 4.88
CA LEU A 135 3.88 -7.57 5.13
C LEU A 135 4.28 -6.24 5.79
N PHE A 136 5.21 -6.28 6.75
CA PHE A 136 5.79 -5.08 7.35
C PHE A 136 6.53 -4.24 6.30
N ARG A 137 7.41 -4.85 5.48
CA ARG A 137 8.20 -4.12 4.47
C ARG A 137 7.34 -3.44 3.41
N VAL A 138 6.28 -4.10 2.96
CA VAL A 138 5.34 -3.57 1.99
C VAL A 138 4.54 -2.42 2.62
N SER A 139 3.94 -2.65 3.79
CA SER A 139 3.12 -1.67 4.49
C SER A 139 3.93 -0.44 4.91
N PHE A 140 5.07 -0.63 5.57
CA PHE A 140 5.99 0.44 5.92
C PHE A 140 6.60 1.10 4.67
N GLY A 141 6.85 0.31 3.63
CA GLY A 141 7.32 0.79 2.33
C GLY A 141 6.38 1.79 1.66
N SER A 142 5.07 1.57 1.76
CA SER A 142 4.04 2.48 1.26
C SER A 142 4.09 3.86 1.93
N LEU A 143 4.54 3.88 3.19
CA LEU A 143 4.71 5.09 3.98
C LEU A 143 5.97 5.89 3.61
N ARG A 144 6.86 5.32 2.81
CA ARG A 144 8.06 6.03 2.33
C ARG A 144 7.77 6.77 1.02
N ILE A 145 8.48 7.86 0.81
CA ILE A 145 8.51 8.57 -0.47
C ILE A 145 9.56 7.88 -1.34
N ARG A 146 9.10 7.12 -2.33
CA ARG A 146 9.97 6.36 -3.24
C ARG A 146 10.06 6.97 -4.63
N SER A 147 9.12 7.85 -4.98
CA SER A 147 9.02 8.43 -6.30
C SER A 147 8.60 9.91 -6.25
N VAL A 148 8.82 10.64 -7.35
CA VAL A 148 8.38 12.04 -7.48
C VAL A 148 6.84 12.17 -7.35
N PRO A 149 6.02 11.29 -7.97
CA PRO A 149 4.57 11.29 -7.74
C PRO A 149 4.19 11.13 -6.26
N ASP A 150 4.88 10.27 -5.50
CA ASP A 150 4.62 10.11 -4.06
C ASP A 150 4.89 11.41 -3.28
N LEU A 151 5.98 12.08 -3.63
CA LEU A 151 6.36 13.35 -3.01
C LEU A 151 5.29 14.41 -3.29
N LEU A 152 4.90 14.57 -4.56
CA LEU A 152 3.88 15.52 -4.98
C LEU A 152 2.53 15.23 -4.34
N LEU A 153 2.13 13.95 -4.27
CA LEU A 153 0.88 13.53 -3.66
C LEU A 153 0.85 13.90 -2.18
N ARG A 154 1.92 13.61 -1.43
CA ARG A 154 1.99 13.94 0.00
C ARG A 154 2.04 15.43 0.27
N ILE A 155 2.83 16.17 -0.50
CA ILE A 155 2.87 17.63 -0.39
C ILE A 155 1.48 18.20 -0.71
N GLY A 156 0.84 17.74 -1.79
CA GLY A 156 -0.49 18.16 -2.20
C GLY A 156 -1.55 17.93 -1.13
N MET A 157 -1.59 16.73 -0.54
CA MET A 157 -2.55 16.41 0.52
C MET A 157 -2.28 17.25 1.78
N ASN A 158 -1.02 17.44 2.20
CA ASN A 158 -0.68 18.27 3.36
C ASN A 158 -0.98 19.77 3.15
N LEU A 159 -0.73 20.29 1.94
CA LEU A 159 -1.10 21.64 1.56
C LEU A 159 -2.62 21.82 1.51
N GLY A 160 -3.35 20.83 0.98
CA GLY A 160 -4.81 20.79 0.98
C GLY A 160 -5.38 20.86 2.40
N PHE A 161 -4.88 20.01 3.29
CA PHE A 161 -5.24 20.02 4.71
C PHE A 161 -4.92 21.37 5.36
N SER A 162 -3.70 21.89 5.19
CA SER A 162 -3.28 23.18 5.78
C SER A 162 -4.16 24.33 5.30
N TYR A 163 -4.50 24.34 4.02
CA TYR A 163 -5.40 25.32 3.44
C TYR A 163 -6.80 25.22 4.05
N ARG A 164 -7.40 24.03 4.11
CA ARG A 164 -8.75 23.87 4.70
C ARG A 164 -8.75 24.18 6.20
N PHE A 165 -7.70 23.80 6.93
CA PHE A 165 -7.57 24.13 8.35
C PHE A 165 -7.49 25.64 8.60
N LYS A 166 -6.69 26.36 7.79
CA LYS A 166 -6.67 27.83 7.80
C LYS A 166 -8.07 28.40 7.59
N ARG A 167 -8.85 27.83 6.66
CA ARG A 167 -10.23 28.25 6.39
C ARG A 167 -11.13 28.06 7.60
N VAL A 168 -11.01 26.96 8.35
CA VAL A 168 -11.77 26.77 9.61
C VAL A 168 -11.47 27.89 10.59
N VAL A 169 -10.20 28.24 10.78
CA VAL A 169 -9.80 29.34 11.69
C VAL A 169 -10.35 30.68 11.22
N GLU A 170 -10.27 30.99 9.92
CA GLU A 170 -10.88 32.19 9.34
C GLU A 170 -12.40 32.25 9.61
N VAL A 171 -13.11 31.13 9.48
CA VAL A 171 -14.55 31.05 9.79
C VAL A 171 -14.83 31.31 11.26
N LEU A 172 -14.05 30.72 12.17
CA LEU A 172 -14.24 30.88 13.61
C LEU A 172 -14.05 32.33 14.06
N ILE A 173 -13.01 33.00 13.55
CA ILE A 173 -12.74 34.42 13.82
C ILE A 173 -13.90 35.29 13.30
N GLN A 174 -14.43 34.98 12.11
CA GLN A 174 -15.51 35.75 11.50
C GLN A 174 -16.85 35.59 12.22
N ILE A 175 -17.18 34.39 12.70
CA ILE A 175 -18.40 34.17 13.52
C ILE A 175 -18.37 35.03 14.79
N GLN A 176 -17.19 35.28 15.35
CA GLN A 176 -17.02 36.15 16.51
C GLN A 176 -17.13 37.65 16.19
N THR A 177 -16.94 38.05 14.93
CA THR A 177 -16.81 39.47 14.55
C THR A 177 -17.98 40.02 13.73
N GLU A 178 -18.73 39.21 12.97
CA GLU A 178 -19.83 39.71 12.13
C GLU A 178 -21.03 38.73 11.98
N HIS A 179 -22.26 39.29 12.06
CA HIS A 179 -23.53 38.63 11.75
C HIS A 179 -24.05 38.98 10.34
N VAL A 180 -23.18 39.00 9.32
CA VAL A 180 -23.61 39.39 7.96
C VAL A 180 -24.14 38.19 7.17
N LYS A 181 -25.42 38.24 6.78
CA LYS A 181 -26.01 37.29 5.82
C LYS A 181 -25.44 37.54 4.42
N SER A 182 -24.72 36.56 3.88
CA SER A 182 -24.19 36.60 2.51
C SER A 182 -25.03 35.74 1.57
N TYR A 183 -25.33 36.26 0.37
CA TYR A 183 -25.95 35.48 -0.69
C TYR A 183 -24.91 34.63 -1.42
N GLN A 184 -24.99 33.30 -1.28
CA GLN A 184 -24.12 32.34 -1.95
C GLN A 184 -24.86 31.64 -3.08
N LYS A 185 -24.22 31.45 -4.24
CA LYS A 185 -24.82 30.69 -5.34
C LYS A 185 -24.80 29.20 -4.99
N SER A 186 -25.96 28.56 -4.99
CA SER A 186 -26.06 27.11 -4.77
C SER A 186 -25.43 26.33 -5.91
N VAL A 187 -24.82 25.20 -5.57
CA VAL A 187 -24.34 24.20 -6.54
C VAL A 187 -25.55 23.47 -7.13
N PRO A 188 -25.55 23.14 -8.44
CA PRO A 188 -26.59 22.32 -9.06
C PRO A 188 -26.78 20.98 -8.35
N ARG A 189 -28.03 20.60 -8.06
CA ARG A 189 -28.35 19.32 -7.38
C ARG A 189 -27.93 18.09 -8.19
N SER A 190 -27.86 18.20 -9.52
CA SER A 190 -27.38 17.12 -10.40
C SER A 190 -25.95 16.66 -10.07
N ILE A 191 -25.11 17.56 -9.56
CA ILE A 191 -23.73 17.24 -9.16
C ILE A 191 -23.70 16.28 -7.97
N SER A 192 -24.71 16.30 -7.09
CA SER A 192 -24.80 15.36 -5.96
C SER A 192 -24.80 13.89 -6.43
N LEU A 193 -25.47 13.61 -7.56
CA LEU A 193 -25.51 12.27 -8.13
C LEU A 193 -24.11 11.79 -8.55
N LEU A 194 -23.24 12.69 -9.04
CA LEU A 194 -21.86 12.34 -9.41
C LEU A 194 -21.05 11.92 -8.18
N PHE A 195 -21.18 12.61 -7.06
CA PHE A 195 -20.48 12.25 -5.82
C PHE A 195 -21.02 10.95 -5.21
N ALA A 196 -22.34 10.74 -5.24
CA ALA A 196 -22.95 9.51 -4.77
C ALA A 196 -22.52 8.30 -5.62
N THR A 197 -22.57 8.44 -6.95
CA THR A 197 -22.14 7.38 -7.89
C THR A 197 -20.65 7.11 -7.79
N PHE A 198 -19.81 8.13 -7.63
CA PHE A 198 -18.38 7.96 -7.37
C PHE A 198 -18.10 7.18 -6.08
N GLY A 199 -18.77 7.53 -4.97
CA GLY A 199 -18.58 6.86 -3.69
C GLY A 199 -18.93 5.37 -3.74
N VAL A 200 -20.06 5.03 -4.38
CA VAL A 200 -20.44 3.63 -4.63
C VAL A 200 -19.47 2.95 -5.59
N GLY A 201 -19.09 3.63 -6.66
CA GLY A 201 -18.16 3.11 -7.68
C GLY A 201 -16.82 2.71 -7.09
N ILE A 202 -16.23 3.53 -6.22
CA ILE A 202 -14.96 3.22 -5.54
C ILE A 202 -15.06 1.95 -4.70
N LEU A 203 -16.16 1.76 -3.96
CA LEU A 203 -16.36 0.54 -3.17
C LEU A 203 -16.47 -0.69 -4.07
N VAL A 204 -17.28 -0.63 -5.12
CA VAL A 204 -17.49 -1.73 -6.06
C VAL A 204 -16.19 -2.11 -6.77
N VAL A 205 -15.47 -1.13 -7.31
CA VAL A 205 -14.19 -1.33 -8.00
C VAL A 205 -13.15 -1.95 -7.07
N THR A 206 -13.03 -1.43 -5.84
CA THR A 206 -12.08 -1.95 -4.84
C THR A 206 -12.41 -3.39 -4.47
N TYR A 207 -13.68 -3.67 -4.18
CA TYR A 207 -14.14 -5.00 -3.81
C TYR A 207 -13.94 -6.01 -4.95
N GLN A 208 -14.25 -5.62 -6.18
CA GLN A 208 -14.02 -6.46 -7.36
C GLN A 208 -12.53 -6.72 -7.59
N ALA A 209 -11.66 -5.70 -7.52
CA ALA A 209 -10.23 -5.88 -7.68
C ALA A 209 -9.66 -6.89 -6.68
N ILE A 210 -10.07 -6.79 -5.41
CA ILE A 210 -9.60 -7.66 -4.32
C ILE A 210 -10.11 -9.09 -4.53
N THR A 211 -11.42 -9.27 -4.70
CA THR A 211 -12.03 -10.61 -4.80
C THR A 211 -11.54 -11.37 -6.03
N MET A 212 -11.38 -10.70 -7.16
CA MET A 212 -10.86 -11.31 -8.39
C MET A 212 -9.39 -11.73 -8.23
N SER A 213 -8.55 -10.87 -7.66
CA SER A 213 -7.12 -11.17 -7.47
C SER A 213 -6.92 -12.30 -6.45
N GLN A 214 -7.71 -12.30 -5.37
CA GLN A 214 -7.73 -13.39 -4.39
C GLN A 214 -8.12 -14.72 -5.02
N ALA A 215 -9.12 -14.75 -5.90
CA ALA A 215 -9.53 -15.98 -6.57
C ALA A 215 -8.41 -16.57 -7.44
N ILE A 216 -7.64 -15.74 -8.13
CA ILE A 216 -6.51 -16.16 -8.98
C ILE A 216 -5.32 -16.62 -8.12
N CYS A 217 -5.02 -15.93 -7.03
CA CYS A 217 -3.85 -16.24 -6.19
C CYS A 217 -4.12 -17.31 -5.11
N LYS A 218 -5.38 -17.67 -4.84
CA LYS A 218 -5.76 -18.69 -3.85
C LYS A 218 -5.04 -20.04 -4.00
N PRO A 219 -4.75 -20.56 -5.21
CA PRO A 219 -4.00 -21.80 -5.38
C PRO A 219 -2.51 -21.72 -5.00
N HIS A 220 -1.97 -20.51 -4.78
CA HIS A 220 -0.55 -20.26 -4.52
C HIS A 220 -0.34 -19.60 -3.14
N PRO A 221 -0.44 -20.35 -2.03
CA PRO A 221 -0.26 -19.81 -0.68
C PRO A 221 1.14 -19.24 -0.42
N GLU A 222 2.13 -19.60 -1.24
CA GLU A 222 3.50 -19.09 -1.18
C GLU A 222 3.62 -17.64 -1.66
N CYS A 223 2.62 -17.16 -2.40
CA CYS A 223 2.50 -15.76 -2.75
C CYS A 223 1.86 -14.99 -1.58
N VAL A 224 2.70 -14.56 -0.65
CA VAL A 224 2.27 -13.90 0.59
C VAL A 224 1.75 -12.48 0.38
N VAL A 225 2.24 -11.79 -0.66
CA VAL A 225 1.76 -10.45 -1.06
C VAL A 225 1.57 -10.42 -2.57
N TYR A 226 0.43 -9.89 -3.02
CA TYR A 226 0.08 -9.73 -4.43
C TYR A 226 -0.70 -8.43 -4.65
N ALA A 227 -0.65 -7.90 -5.87
CA ALA A 227 -1.40 -6.71 -6.25
C ALA A 227 -2.89 -7.03 -6.48
N TYR A 228 -3.78 -6.09 -6.14
CA TYR A 228 -5.20 -6.22 -6.42
C TYR A 228 -5.57 -5.45 -7.69
N ARG A 229 -5.94 -6.17 -8.76
CA ARG A 229 -6.25 -5.58 -10.07
C ARG A 229 -7.61 -6.05 -10.59
N LEU A 230 -8.36 -5.15 -11.24
CA LEU A 230 -9.43 -5.57 -12.13
C LEU A 230 -8.78 -6.22 -13.37
N LYS A 231 -9.18 -7.47 -13.64
CA LYS A 231 -8.63 -8.42 -14.62
C LYS A 231 -7.79 -7.82 -15.77
N HIS A 232 -6.54 -8.29 -15.89
CA HIS A 232 -5.68 -8.09 -17.07
C HIS A 232 -4.79 -9.30 -17.44
N SER A 233 -4.75 -10.36 -16.62
CA SER A 233 -3.89 -11.54 -16.85
C SER A 233 -4.49 -12.79 -16.19
N GLU A 234 -4.15 -13.97 -16.72
CA GLU A 234 -4.47 -15.28 -16.13
C GLU A 234 -3.52 -15.63 -14.96
N PHE A 235 -2.38 -14.94 -14.87
CA PHE A 235 -1.36 -15.18 -13.85
C PHE A 235 -1.61 -14.35 -12.59
N CYS A 236 -1.33 -14.95 -11.42
CA CYS A 236 -1.37 -14.24 -10.14
C CYS A 236 -0.33 -13.10 -10.14
N PRO A 237 -0.73 -11.82 -9.91
CA PRO A 237 0.18 -10.68 -9.89
C PRO A 237 0.96 -10.66 -8.56
N CYS A 238 1.78 -11.68 -8.36
CA CYS A 238 2.54 -11.87 -7.13
C CYS A 238 3.61 -10.79 -6.98
N LYS A 239 3.68 -10.21 -5.78
CA LYS A 239 4.69 -9.21 -5.38
C LYS A 239 5.77 -9.83 -4.52
N ALA A 240 5.38 -10.72 -3.61
CA ALA A 240 6.31 -11.43 -2.75
C ALA A 240 6.03 -12.92 -2.70
N LEU A 241 7.02 -13.69 -3.16
CA LEU A 241 7.04 -15.14 -3.07
C LEU A 241 7.94 -15.53 -1.91
N VAL A 242 7.34 -16.20 -0.92
CA VAL A 242 8.05 -16.72 0.25
C VAL A 242 7.71 -18.19 0.38
N ASN A 243 8.70 -19.07 0.18
CA ASN A 243 8.53 -20.49 0.38
C ASN A 243 9.78 -21.12 0.99
N GLY A 244 9.64 -21.82 2.10
CA GLY A 244 10.74 -22.60 2.63
C GLY A 244 10.49 -23.16 4.00
N ASN A 245 11.23 -24.21 4.34
CA ASN A 245 11.21 -24.78 5.67
C ASN A 245 12.52 -24.43 6.39
N ARG A 246 12.46 -23.64 7.46
CA ARG A 246 13.65 -23.22 8.22
C ARG A 246 14.24 -24.33 9.09
N ALA A 247 13.40 -25.27 9.53
CA ALA A 247 13.77 -26.34 10.45
C ALA A 247 13.17 -27.66 9.98
N PRO A 248 13.74 -28.29 8.93
CA PRO A 248 13.35 -29.63 8.53
C PRO A 248 13.50 -30.58 9.72
N LYS A 249 12.45 -31.36 10.00
CA LYS A 249 12.39 -32.20 11.21
C LYS A 249 13.10 -33.53 11.03
N THR A 250 13.29 -33.95 9.78
CA THR A 250 13.91 -35.23 9.44
C THR A 250 15.08 -35.05 8.49
N TYR A 251 16.06 -35.97 8.58
CA TYR A 251 17.16 -36.04 7.62
C TYR A 251 16.66 -36.23 6.17
N TYR A 252 15.57 -36.97 6.00
CA TYR A 252 14.96 -37.17 4.68
C TYR A 252 14.44 -35.86 4.09
N GLU A 253 13.69 -35.06 4.84
CA GLU A 253 13.22 -33.73 4.40
C GLU A 253 14.38 -32.79 4.06
N TRP A 254 15.49 -32.88 4.80
CA TRP A 254 16.67 -32.06 4.55
C TRP A 254 17.45 -32.49 3.29
N THR A 255 17.50 -33.80 3.01
CA THR A 255 18.20 -34.36 1.83
C THR A 255 17.36 -34.33 0.55
N HIS A 256 16.03 -34.38 0.66
CA HIS A 256 15.09 -34.40 -0.47
C HIS A 256 14.15 -33.17 -0.40
N PRO A 257 14.68 -31.95 -0.60
CA PRO A 257 13.85 -30.75 -0.61
C PRO A 257 12.87 -30.78 -1.79
N VAL A 258 11.69 -30.19 -1.58
CA VAL A 258 10.64 -30.09 -2.62
C VAL A 258 11.13 -29.15 -3.74
N ASP A 259 10.92 -29.56 -4.99
CA ASP A 259 11.18 -28.74 -6.17
C ASP A 259 10.25 -27.52 -6.24
N ALA A 260 10.87 -26.35 -6.37
CA ALA A 260 10.21 -25.05 -6.44
C ALA A 260 10.16 -24.50 -7.87
N THR A 261 10.77 -25.16 -8.86
CA THR A 261 10.97 -24.62 -10.22
C THR A 261 9.65 -24.23 -10.89
N ASP A 262 8.67 -25.14 -10.95
CA ASP A 262 7.37 -24.89 -11.57
C ASP A 262 6.55 -23.82 -10.83
N MET A 263 6.67 -23.79 -9.51
CA MET A 263 6.01 -22.78 -8.67
C MET A 263 6.60 -21.39 -8.91
N VAL A 264 7.93 -21.26 -8.91
CA VAL A 264 8.62 -19.99 -9.19
C VAL A 264 8.28 -19.53 -10.59
N LYS A 265 8.28 -20.43 -11.58
CA LYS A 265 7.86 -20.17 -12.95
C LYS A 265 6.44 -19.59 -13.02
N ALA A 266 5.47 -20.25 -12.38
CA ALA A 266 4.07 -19.82 -12.38
C ALA A 266 3.86 -18.44 -11.73
N LEU A 267 4.55 -18.18 -10.61
CA LEU A 267 4.42 -16.91 -9.87
C LEU A 267 5.25 -15.77 -10.46
N ALA A 268 6.32 -16.07 -11.20
CA ALA A 268 7.11 -15.10 -11.94
C ALA A 268 6.48 -14.71 -13.28
N ALA A 269 5.58 -15.54 -13.84
CA ALA A 269 4.96 -15.31 -15.15
C ALA A 269 4.25 -13.95 -15.29
N ALA A 270 3.75 -13.38 -14.18
CA ALA A 270 3.13 -12.05 -14.19
C ALA A 270 4.15 -10.89 -14.31
N GLY A 271 5.44 -11.13 -14.12
CA GLY A 271 6.49 -10.10 -14.16
C GLY A 271 6.44 -9.09 -13.01
N THR A 272 5.65 -9.36 -11.97
CA THR A 272 5.36 -8.41 -10.89
C THR A 272 6.21 -8.60 -9.63
N LEU A 273 7.03 -9.65 -9.54
CA LEU A 273 7.76 -9.97 -8.32
C LEU A 273 8.73 -8.84 -7.92
N GLU A 274 8.67 -8.49 -6.64
CA GLU A 274 9.59 -7.57 -5.96
C GLU A 274 10.45 -8.31 -4.92
N THR A 275 9.92 -9.39 -4.35
CA THR A 275 10.58 -10.22 -3.33
C THR A 275 10.49 -11.69 -3.71
N LEU A 276 11.65 -12.36 -3.73
CA LEU A 276 11.76 -13.81 -3.87
C LEU A 276 12.61 -14.35 -2.71
N GLN A 277 11.99 -15.13 -1.84
CA GLN A 277 12.64 -15.80 -0.72
C GLN A 277 12.39 -17.29 -0.74
N LEU A 278 13.47 -18.07 -0.88
CA LEU A 278 13.45 -19.53 -0.87
C LEU A 278 14.41 -20.08 0.19
N ILE A 279 13.95 -21.04 0.99
CA ILE A 279 14.76 -21.70 2.03
C ILE A 279 14.54 -23.21 1.98
N ASN A 280 15.63 -23.99 1.82
CA ASN A 280 15.58 -25.45 1.76
C ASN A 280 14.57 -25.99 0.71
N ARG A 281 14.55 -25.39 -0.48
CA ARG A 281 13.75 -25.82 -1.65
C ARG A 281 14.68 -26.13 -2.80
N GLN A 282 14.35 -27.07 -3.68
CA GLN A 282 15.19 -27.30 -4.85
C GLN A 282 14.88 -26.25 -5.93
N LEU A 283 15.90 -25.50 -6.35
CA LEU A 283 15.86 -24.61 -7.50
C LEU A 283 17.26 -24.61 -8.12
N THR A 284 17.50 -25.48 -9.10
CA THR A 284 18.84 -25.66 -9.68
C THR A 284 19.23 -24.51 -10.60
N VAL A 285 18.27 -23.98 -11.34
CA VAL A 285 18.42 -22.88 -12.30
C VAL A 285 17.25 -21.92 -12.16
N PHE A 286 17.47 -20.64 -12.42
CA PHE A 286 16.38 -19.67 -12.49
C PHE A 286 15.53 -19.87 -13.75
N PRO A 287 14.20 -19.95 -13.63
CA PRO A 287 13.32 -20.04 -14.80
C PRO A 287 13.36 -18.75 -15.60
N ASP A 288 13.21 -18.85 -16.93
CA ASP A 288 13.27 -17.70 -17.85
C ASP A 288 12.21 -16.63 -17.54
N GLU A 289 11.06 -17.03 -17.00
CA GLU A 289 9.98 -16.12 -16.56
C GLU A 289 10.46 -15.13 -15.49
N LEU A 290 11.43 -15.52 -14.66
CA LEU A 290 11.99 -14.65 -13.62
C LEU A 290 12.74 -13.45 -14.22
N ARG A 291 13.27 -13.58 -15.45
CA ARG A 291 13.90 -12.47 -16.18
C ARG A 291 12.94 -11.28 -16.38
N GLY A 292 11.64 -11.54 -16.55
CA GLY A 292 10.61 -10.50 -16.73
C GLY A 292 10.32 -9.68 -15.47
N CYS A 293 10.85 -10.08 -14.31
CA CYS A 293 10.61 -9.43 -13.03
C CYS A 293 11.60 -8.28 -12.79
N HIS A 294 11.54 -7.23 -13.62
CA HIS A 294 12.44 -6.06 -13.55
C HIS A 294 12.31 -5.22 -12.26
N ASN A 295 11.28 -5.47 -11.46
CA ASN A 295 11.03 -4.79 -10.20
C ASN A 295 11.55 -5.55 -8.97
N LEU A 296 12.30 -6.65 -9.17
CA LEU A 296 12.89 -7.42 -8.08
C LEU A 296 13.86 -6.56 -7.26
N LYS A 297 13.59 -6.44 -5.95
CA LYS A 297 14.37 -5.67 -4.97
C LYS A 297 15.05 -6.57 -3.94
N TYR A 298 14.43 -7.70 -3.62
CA TYR A 298 14.92 -8.62 -2.60
C TYR A 298 14.97 -10.04 -3.14
N LEU A 299 16.17 -10.61 -3.20
CA LEU A 299 16.42 -12.00 -3.59
C LEU A 299 17.19 -12.70 -2.48
N SER A 300 16.57 -13.70 -1.86
CA SER A 300 17.20 -14.52 -0.81
C SER A 300 16.92 -15.98 -1.10
N ILE A 301 17.98 -16.72 -1.43
CA ILE A 301 17.90 -18.13 -1.76
C ILE A 301 18.92 -18.86 -0.90
N VAL A 302 18.44 -19.69 0.01
CA VAL A 302 19.27 -20.35 1.02
C VAL A 302 19.05 -21.86 0.95
N ASN A 303 20.13 -22.60 0.82
CA ASN A 303 20.18 -24.05 0.71
C ASN A 303 19.32 -24.60 -0.44
N CYS A 304 19.29 -23.92 -1.59
CA CYS A 304 18.42 -24.30 -2.70
C CYS A 304 19.08 -25.05 -3.86
N ALA A 305 20.36 -25.40 -3.71
CA ALA A 305 21.11 -26.18 -4.69
C ALA A 305 21.21 -25.50 -6.08
N ILE A 306 21.30 -24.17 -6.11
CA ILE A 306 21.60 -23.42 -7.34
C ILE A 306 23.00 -23.77 -7.80
N GLU A 307 23.14 -24.14 -9.07
CA GLU A 307 24.45 -24.46 -9.63
C GLU A 307 25.09 -23.20 -10.23
N GLU A 308 24.34 -22.49 -11.05
CA GLU A 308 24.82 -21.30 -11.76
C GLU A 308 23.74 -20.22 -11.82
N LEU A 309 24.18 -18.96 -11.81
CA LEU A 309 23.31 -17.82 -12.10
C LEU A 309 23.26 -17.58 -13.60
N PRO A 310 22.06 -17.39 -14.19
CA PRO A 310 21.96 -17.13 -15.61
C PRO A 310 22.59 -15.78 -15.97
N VAL A 311 23.11 -15.67 -17.19
CA VAL A 311 23.81 -14.45 -17.68
C VAL A 311 22.93 -13.20 -17.58
N TRP A 312 21.62 -13.35 -17.77
CA TRP A 312 20.64 -12.26 -17.69
C TRP A 312 20.36 -11.79 -16.25
N ALA A 313 20.86 -12.45 -15.20
CA ALA A 313 20.66 -12.02 -13.80
C ALA A 313 21.18 -10.59 -13.52
N ASN A 314 22.08 -10.09 -14.37
CA ASN A 314 22.57 -8.70 -14.33
C ASN A 314 21.51 -7.65 -14.75
N GLU A 315 20.38 -8.07 -15.32
CA GLU A 315 19.27 -7.19 -15.73
C GLU A 315 18.41 -6.73 -14.54
N PHE A 316 18.62 -7.28 -13.34
CA PHE A 316 17.93 -6.87 -12.11
C PHE A 316 18.47 -5.56 -11.54
N HIS A 317 18.26 -4.46 -12.26
CA HIS A 317 18.78 -3.12 -11.90
C HIS A 317 18.20 -2.52 -10.61
N LYS A 318 17.10 -3.08 -10.08
CA LYS A 318 16.44 -2.59 -8.86
C LYS A 318 16.75 -3.45 -7.62
N LEU A 319 17.66 -4.42 -7.75
CA LEU A 319 17.99 -5.32 -6.65
C LEU A 319 18.75 -4.57 -5.55
N GLU A 320 18.18 -4.52 -4.36
CA GLU A 320 18.74 -3.86 -3.18
C GLU A 320 19.41 -4.87 -2.25
N PHE A 321 18.97 -6.13 -2.27
CA PHE A 321 19.49 -7.21 -1.44
C PHE A 321 19.59 -8.50 -2.23
N LEU A 322 20.77 -9.11 -2.16
CA LEU A 322 21.07 -10.41 -2.74
C LEU A 322 21.72 -11.29 -1.67
N GLN A 323 21.11 -12.43 -1.39
CA GLN A 323 21.70 -13.51 -0.61
C GLN A 323 21.51 -14.81 -1.36
N ILE A 324 22.61 -15.47 -1.68
CA ILE A 324 22.65 -16.83 -2.20
C ILE A 324 23.61 -17.59 -1.30
N GLU A 325 23.13 -18.70 -0.75
CA GLU A 325 23.88 -19.53 0.17
C GLU A 325 23.60 -21.00 -0.11
N GLY A 326 24.61 -21.74 -0.53
CA GLY A 326 24.54 -23.17 -0.77
C GLY A 326 24.60 -24.01 0.50
N LYS A 327 24.31 -25.30 0.36
CA LYS A 327 24.48 -26.25 1.48
C LYS A 327 25.96 -26.41 1.78
N VAL A 328 26.32 -26.34 3.07
CA VAL A 328 27.69 -26.57 3.53
C VAL A 328 28.20 -27.93 3.04
N GLY A 329 29.30 -27.93 2.28
CA GLY A 329 29.91 -29.14 1.71
C GLY A 329 29.41 -29.55 0.32
N SER A 330 28.52 -28.77 -0.30
CA SER A 330 28.13 -28.95 -1.72
C SER A 330 28.88 -27.97 -2.63
N ASN A 331 29.06 -28.33 -3.90
CA ASN A 331 29.68 -27.45 -4.92
C ASN A 331 28.69 -26.42 -5.49
N ASN A 332 27.47 -26.36 -4.94
CA ASN A 332 26.40 -25.51 -5.40
C ASN A 332 26.48 -24.16 -4.67
N LEU A 333 26.13 -23.07 -5.37
CA LEU A 333 26.19 -21.70 -4.88
C LEU A 333 25.27 -21.44 -3.68
#